data_AF-A0A5R1NQ73-F1
#
_entry.id   AF-A0A5R1NQ73-F1
#
_cell.length_a   1.000
_cell.length_b   1.000
_cell.length_c   1.000
_cell.angle_alpha   90.00
_cell.angle_beta   90.00
_cell.angle_gamma   90.00
#
_symmetry.space_group_name_H-M   'P 1'
#
loop_
_entity.id
_entity.type
_entity.pdbx_description
1 polymer ?
#
loop_
_entity_poly.entity_id
_entity_poly.type
_entity_poly.pdbx_seq_one_letter_code
_entity_poly.pdbx_strand_id
1 'polypeptide(L)' 'MSDVLLDRPELSGLGVYEFGWSDSDAAGASARRGISPEVVTDISNLKSEPEWMLQRRLKALE' A
#
# COMPACT_ATOMS: atom_id res chain seq x y z
N MET A 1 7.95 18.75 -0.28
CA MET A 1 7.01 19.41 -1.20
C MET A 1 5.83 19.88 -0.38
N SER A 2 6.05 21.05 0.21
CA SER A 2 5.31 21.65 1.30
C SER A 2 4.51 22.81 0.73
N ASP A 3 3.29 22.51 0.28
CA ASP A 3 2.28 23.50 -0.12
C ASP A 3 1.05 23.44 0.79
N VAL A 4 1.20 22.88 2.00
CA VAL A 4 0.10 22.67 2.95
C VAL A 4 0.31 23.54 4.19
N LEU A 5 0.34 24.84 3.98
CA LEU A 5 0.03 25.86 4.99
C LEU A 5 -1.12 26.73 4.45
N LEU A 6 -2.17 26.07 3.95
CA LEU A 6 -3.39 26.73 3.51
C LEU A 6 -4.37 26.71 4.67
N ASP A 7 -4.26 27.73 5.53
CA ASP A 7 -5.28 28.07 6.51
C ASP A 7 -6.52 28.55 5.74
N ARG A 8 -7.44 27.61 5.49
CA ARG A 8 -8.67 27.81 4.70
C ARG A 8 -9.88 27.78 5.62
N PRO A 9 -10.17 28.88 6.33
CA PRO A 9 -11.31 28.95 7.26
C PRO A 9 -12.65 28.68 6.57
N GLU A 10 -12.76 28.92 5.27
CA GLU A 10 -13.95 28.59 4.47
C GLU A 10 -14.26 27.09 4.42
N LEU A 11 -13.28 26.21 4.61
CA LEU A 11 -13.48 24.77 4.63
C LEU A 11 -14.03 24.27 5.96
N SER A 12 -13.93 25.04 7.06
CA SER A 12 -14.39 24.57 8.38
C SER A 12 -15.92 24.41 8.45
N GLY A 13 -16.67 25.07 7.57
CA GLY A 13 -18.12 24.92 7.43
C GLY A 13 -18.56 23.85 6.42
N LEU A 14 -17.62 23.35 5.60
CA LEU A 14 -17.87 22.23 4.70
C LEU A 14 -17.62 20.96 5.51
N GLY A 15 -18.71 20.28 5.92
CA GLY A 15 -18.61 18.99 6.59
C GLY A 15 -17.82 17.95 5.76
N VAL A 16 -17.41 16.87 6.40
CA VAL A 16 -16.83 15.72 5.68
C VAL A 16 -17.92 15.14 4.78
N TYR A 17 -17.58 14.85 3.52
CA TYR A 17 -18.52 14.28 2.56
C TYR A 17 -19.01 12.89 3.03
N GLU A 18 -20.27 12.83 3.48
CA GLU A 18 -20.85 11.65 4.15
C GLU A 18 -21.14 10.46 3.22
N PHE A 19 -21.17 10.69 1.91
CA PHE A 19 -21.46 9.67 0.91
C PHE A 19 -20.19 9.15 0.20
N GLY A 20 -19.01 9.43 0.78
CA GLY A 20 -17.73 8.93 0.29
C GLY A 20 -17.52 7.46 0.63
N TRP A 21 -16.78 6.76 -0.23
CA TRP A 21 -16.29 5.41 0.07
C TRP A 21 -14.96 5.57 0.83
N SER A 22 -14.89 5.09 2.07
CA SER A 22 -13.66 5.10 2.87
C SER A 22 -13.38 3.69 3.41
N ASP A 23 -12.79 2.84 2.59
CA ASP A 23 -12.26 1.57 3.08
C ASP A 23 -10.96 1.80 3.85
N SER A 24 -10.74 1.03 4.92
CA SER A 24 -9.48 1.07 5.66
C SER A 24 -8.33 0.61 4.78
N ASP A 25 -7.23 1.34 4.78
CA ASP A 25 -6.01 1.05 4.04
C ASP A 25 -5.01 0.17 4.82
N ALA A 26 -5.42 -0.39 5.97
CA ALA A 26 -4.56 -1.13 6.89
C ALA A 26 -3.79 -2.28 6.20
N ALA A 27 -4.40 -2.97 5.23
CA ALA A 27 -3.75 -4.05 4.48
C ALA A 27 -2.60 -3.56 3.57
N GLY A 28 -2.62 -2.30 3.15
CA GLY A 28 -1.59 -1.67 2.31
C GLY A 28 -0.51 -0.95 3.10
N ALA A 29 -0.68 -0.76 4.41
CA ALA A 29 0.22 0.04 5.25
C ALA A 29 1.66 -0.49 5.27
N SER A 30 1.84 -1.81 5.14
CA SER A 30 3.16 -2.45 5.10
C SER A 30 3.74 -2.61 3.68
N ALA A 31 3.05 -2.11 2.65
CA ALA A 31 3.49 -2.27 1.27
C ALA A 31 4.79 -1.47 1.01
N ARG A 32 5.84 -2.18 0.57
CA ARG A 32 7.10 -1.55 0.15
C ARG A 32 6.99 -1.07 -1.30
N ARG A 33 7.69 0.01 -1.63
CA ARG A 33 7.77 0.52 -3.03
C ARG A 33 8.76 -0.30 -3.84
N GLY A 34 8.36 -0.64 -5.07
CA GLY A 34 9.19 -1.39 -6.02
C GLY A 34 9.13 -2.90 -5.80
N ILE A 35 9.62 -3.65 -6.79
CA ILE A 35 9.76 -5.11 -6.72
C ILE A 35 11.23 -5.44 -6.47
N SER A 36 11.49 -6.20 -5.42
CA SER A 36 12.83 -6.69 -5.05
C SER A 36 12.76 -8.15 -4.59
N PRO A 37 13.88 -8.88 -4.51
CA PRO A 37 13.90 -10.28 -4.05
C PRO A 37 13.28 -10.44 -2.64
N GLU A 38 13.48 -9.48 -1.76
CA GLU A 38 12.93 -9.46 -0.40
C GLU A 38 11.40 -9.29 -0.43
N VAL A 39 10.89 -8.40 -1.29
CA VAL A 39 9.44 -8.20 -1.47
C VAL A 39 8.79 -9.46 -2.02
N VAL A 40 9.43 -10.13 -2.99
CA VAL A 40 8.93 -11.40 -3.55
C VAL A 40 8.87 -12.50 -2.49
N THR A 41 9.91 -12.60 -1.67
CA THR A 41 9.99 -13.59 -0.57
C THR A 41 8.94 -13.31 0.50
N ASP A 42 8.78 -12.06 0.92
CA ASP A 42 7.77 -11.64 1.89
C ASP A 42 6.34 -11.96 1.41
N ILE A 43 6.04 -11.72 0.12
CA ILE A 43 4.73 -12.05 -0.47
C ILE A 43 4.48 -13.56 -0.46
N SER A 44 5.49 -14.37 -0.78
CA SER A 44 5.35 -15.83 -0.82
C SER A 44 5.10 -16.39 0.58
N ASN A 45 5.82 -15.87 1.59
CA ASN A 45 5.63 -16.21 3.00
C ASN A 45 4.23 -15.83 3.52
N LEU A 46 3.77 -14.60 3.23
CA LEU A 46 2.43 -14.14 3.62
C LEU A 46 1.32 -15.03 3.04
N LYS A 47 1.56 -15.62 1.87
CA LYS A 47 0.63 -16.53 1.19
C LYS A 47 0.81 -18.00 1.57
N SER A 48 1.78 -18.32 2.43
CA SER A 48 2.13 -19.71 2.79
C SER A 48 2.35 -20.57 1.55
N GLU A 49 3.02 -20.03 0.54
CA GLU A 49 3.28 -20.74 -0.71
C GLU A 49 4.36 -21.82 -0.51
N PRO A 50 4.28 -22.94 -1.25
CA PRO A 50 5.33 -23.95 -1.24
C PRO A 50 6.61 -23.46 -1.92
N GLU A 51 7.76 -24.04 -1.55
CA GLU A 51 9.10 -23.61 -2.01
C GLU A 51 9.23 -23.49 -3.53
N TRP A 52 8.64 -24.40 -4.29
CA TRP A 52 8.70 -24.36 -5.76
C TRP A 52 8.05 -23.10 -6.36
N MET A 53 7.06 -22.51 -5.68
CA MET A 53 6.43 -21.26 -6.10
C MET A 53 7.32 -20.05 -5.79
N LEU A 54 7.96 -20.03 -4.62
CA LEU A 54 8.94 -18.99 -4.27
C LEU A 54 10.06 -18.95 -5.33
N GLN A 55 10.67 -20.10 -5.63
CA GLN A 55 11.74 -20.19 -6.63
C GLN A 55 11.28 -19.75 -8.02
N ARG A 56 10.04 -20.09 -8.42
CA ARG A 56 9.47 -19.64 -9.68
C ARG A 56 9.30 -18.11 -9.73
N ARG A 57 8.88 -17.49 -8.63
CA ARG A 57 8.72 -16.04 -8.54
C ARG A 57 10.07 -15.32 -8.57
N LEU A 58 11.06 -15.83 -7.86
CA LEU A 58 12.42 -15.29 -7.87
C LEU A 58 13.03 -15.35 -9.27
N LYS A 59 12.88 -16.49 -9.96
CA LYS A 59 13.32 -16.62 -11.37
C LYS A 59 12.60 -15.66 -12.32
N ALA A 60 11.35 -15.27 -12.03
CA ALA A 60 10.61 -14.31 -12.86
C ALA A 60 11.00 -12.85 -12.60
N LEU A 61 11.72 -12.59 -11.51
CA LEU A 61 12.28 -11.27 -11.20
C LEU A 61 13.62 -11.03 -11.91
N GLU A 62 14.38 -12.11 -12.17
CA GLU A 62 15.61 -12.11 -12.96
C GLU A 62 15.36 -11.86 -14.46
#